data_AF-A0A7Y3NFR7-F1
#
_entry.id   AF-A0A7Y3NFR7-F1
#
_cell.length_a   1.000
_cell.length_b   1.000
_cell.length_c   1.000
_cell.angle_alpha   90.00
_cell.angle_beta   90.00
_cell.angle_gamma   90.00
#
_symmetry.space_group_name_H-M   'P 1'
#
loop_
_entity.id
_entity.type
_entity.pdbx_description
1 polymer ?
#
loop_
_entity_poly.entity_id
_entity_poly.type
_entity_poly.pdbx_seq_one_letter_code
_entity_poly.pdbx_strand_id
1 'polypeptide(L)'
;MRVTALTGLLCLEGLAFQVAHADGLPNLYGIGGIGHSRASIDDQRIISGLKASGFGVNGINNSQGDTAYNLFLGYRFNHYFALEGGYFNLGEFGYSASTNPAGTLSGNAKFSGLALDAVGLWPITQRMTLLGFIGGQYTRTQDSFSSTGGVHTIPTANNNGGGYNFGLGAQYKINDWVSLRADAKRYRVNDAVGNHGDVDVYSVSLVFPFGRESQPAPPESKPAVMTPEPVASTSAPTPIMAAPVVMAPAPKPTRVTFLADSFFGFDQSKLMPEGREQLDQFAQKLKGAQYSDISVTGYSDRIGAHHYNMLLSKRRAEAVKKYLVDVDGLDAAKITAMGKDGEDPVTKPDQCLGNKITRQLIACLQPDRRVVVEVTGLQNP
;
A
#
# COMPACT_ATOMS: atom_id res chain seq x y z
N MET A 1 45.62 -22.04 -15.95
CA MET A 1 45.91 -22.78 -14.69
C MET A 1 45.21 -22.07 -13.54
N ARG A 2 44.26 -22.78 -12.91
CA ARG A 2 43.83 -22.74 -11.49
C ARG A 2 43.54 -21.35 -10.86
N VAL A 3 42.28 -20.99 -10.59
CA VAL A 3 41.40 -21.47 -9.49
C VAL A 3 42.01 -21.24 -8.11
N THR A 4 41.50 -20.21 -7.42
CA THR A 4 41.18 -20.03 -5.97
C THR A 4 41.18 -18.53 -5.66
N ALA A 5 40.37 -17.93 -4.79
CA ALA A 5 39.24 -18.31 -3.97
C ALA A 5 38.67 -16.99 -3.39
N LEU A 6 37.35 -16.87 -3.23
CA LEU A 6 36.78 -16.52 -1.93
C LEU A 6 35.27 -16.80 -1.93
N THR A 7 34.97 -17.96 -1.36
CA THR A 7 33.74 -18.30 -0.64
C THR A 7 33.26 -17.17 0.26
N GLY A 8 31.95 -16.92 0.23
CA GLY A 8 31.29 -15.98 1.14
C GLY A 8 29.79 -15.88 0.90
N LEU A 9 29.13 -17.01 0.66
CA LEU A 9 27.68 -17.13 0.78
C LEU A 9 27.36 -17.02 2.28
N LEU A 10 27.25 -15.79 2.77
CA LEU A 10 26.82 -15.51 4.15
C LEU A 10 25.29 -15.49 4.15
N CYS A 11 24.75 -16.52 4.80
CA CYS A 11 23.41 -16.59 5.32
C CYS A 11 22.98 -15.21 5.85
N LEU A 12 21.98 -14.61 5.21
CA LEU A 12 21.24 -13.48 5.76
C LEU A 12 20.05 -14.00 6.57
N GLU A 13 20.32 -14.93 7.49
CA GLU A 13 19.43 -15.27 8.59
C GLU A 13 20.06 -14.70 9.85
N GLY A 14 19.39 -13.75 10.49
CA GLY A 14 19.83 -13.18 11.76
C GLY A 14 19.96 -11.66 11.74
N LEU A 15 18.86 -10.97 11.47
CA LEU A 15 18.48 -9.72 12.13
C LEU A 15 17.01 -9.47 11.77
N ALA A 16 16.16 -10.37 12.25
CA ALA A 16 14.75 -10.05 12.44
C ALA A 16 14.69 -8.98 13.55
N PHE A 17 14.86 -7.73 13.15
CA PHE A 17 14.41 -6.60 13.95
C PHE A 17 12.92 -6.83 14.19
N GLN A 18 12.56 -7.19 15.43
CA GLN A 18 11.18 -7.23 15.89
C GLN A 18 10.64 -5.79 15.89
N VAL A 19 10.15 -5.37 14.74
CA VAL A 19 9.43 -4.12 14.53
C VAL A 19 7.96 -4.53 14.54
N ALA A 20 7.42 -4.67 15.75
CA ALA A 20 6.03 -5.02 16.02
C ALA A 20 5.11 -3.84 15.68
N HIS A 21 4.49 -3.76 14.49
CA HIS A 21 3.63 -2.60 14.15
C HIS A 21 2.38 -2.90 13.32
N ALA A 22 1.26 -3.01 14.04
CA ALA A 22 -0.03 -2.31 13.95
C ALA A 22 -0.83 -2.06 12.65
N ASP A 23 -0.29 -2.11 11.43
CA ASP A 23 -1.07 -1.75 10.24
C ASP A 23 -1.08 -2.91 9.24
N GLY A 24 -2.24 -3.58 9.09
CA GLY A 24 -2.45 -4.80 8.29
C GLY A 24 -2.26 -4.68 6.78
N LEU A 25 -1.30 -3.88 6.30
CA LEU A 25 -0.81 -3.88 4.95
C LEU A 25 0.62 -4.47 4.93
N PRO A 26 0.94 -5.34 3.97
CA PRO A 26 2.28 -5.93 3.84
C PRO A 26 3.36 -4.84 3.76
N ASN A 27 4.35 -4.94 4.63
CA ASN A 27 5.45 -3.98 4.73
C ASN A 27 6.50 -4.20 3.65
N LEU A 28 6.66 -5.43 3.18
CA LEU A 28 7.58 -5.76 2.09
C LEU A 28 6.80 -5.80 0.77
N TYR A 29 7.38 -5.27 -0.30
CA TYR A 29 6.79 -5.34 -1.64
C TYR A 29 7.87 -5.34 -2.72
N GLY A 30 7.61 -5.99 -3.84
CA GLY A 30 8.46 -6.00 -5.04
C GLY A 30 7.90 -5.07 -6.11
N ILE A 31 8.78 -4.49 -6.91
CA ILE A 31 8.43 -3.62 -8.03
C ILE A 31 9.17 -4.11 -9.27
N GLY A 32 8.46 -4.36 -10.36
CA GLY A 32 9.05 -4.64 -11.66
C GLY A 32 8.45 -3.73 -12.71
N GLY A 33 9.27 -3.04 -13.49
CA GLY A 33 8.80 -2.05 -14.45
C GLY A 33 9.65 -1.91 -15.70
N ILE A 34 9.02 -1.34 -16.71
CA ILE A 34 9.61 -0.98 -17.99
C ILE A 34 9.31 0.50 -18.26
N GLY A 35 10.24 1.19 -18.90
CA GLY A 35 10.10 2.61 -19.16
C GLY A 35 10.87 3.05 -20.39
N HIS A 36 10.88 4.35 -20.58
CA HIS A 36 11.65 5.03 -21.60
C HIS A 36 12.58 6.04 -20.91
N SER A 37 13.86 5.97 -21.24
CA SER A 37 14.88 6.90 -20.76
C SER A 37 15.19 7.93 -21.84
N ARG A 38 15.51 9.15 -21.45
CA ARG A 38 15.97 10.22 -22.34
C ARG A 38 17.17 10.91 -21.71
N ALA A 39 18.28 10.97 -22.45
CA ALA A 39 19.46 11.72 -22.06
C ALA A 39 19.48 13.06 -22.79
N SER A 40 19.67 14.18 -22.08
CA SER A 40 19.93 15.46 -22.74
C SER A 40 21.41 15.54 -23.11
N ILE A 41 21.71 15.42 -24.39
CA ILE A 41 23.07 15.58 -24.93
C ILE A 41 23.21 17.03 -25.42
N ASP A 42 24.20 17.75 -24.91
CA ASP A 42 24.47 19.15 -25.29
C ASP A 42 25.29 19.23 -26.59
N ASP A 43 24.58 19.40 -27.71
CA ASP A 43 25.13 19.45 -29.05
C ASP A 43 26.11 20.63 -29.26
N GLN A 44 25.91 21.76 -28.58
CA GLN A 44 26.75 22.96 -28.72
C GLN A 44 28.16 22.72 -28.17
N ARG A 45 28.26 21.93 -27.10
CA ARG A 45 29.53 21.58 -26.47
C ARG A 45 30.36 20.62 -27.32
N ILE A 46 29.73 19.63 -27.95
CA ILE A 46 30.40 18.68 -28.86
C ILE A 46 30.98 19.41 -30.07
N ILE A 47 30.20 20.32 -30.67
CA ILE A 47 30.65 21.16 -31.79
C ILE A 47 31.83 22.04 -31.38
N SER A 48 31.82 22.58 -30.16
CA SER A 48 32.89 23.44 -29.64
C SER A 48 34.20 22.68 -29.41
N GLY A 49 34.12 21.45 -28.87
CA GLY A 49 35.28 20.57 -28.68
C GLY A 49 35.92 20.13 -30.01
N LEU A 50 35.10 19.73 -30.99
CA LEU A 50 35.58 19.32 -32.31
C LEU A 50 36.19 20.50 -33.10
N LYS A 51 35.61 21.70 -32.98
CA LYS A 51 36.20 22.94 -33.53
C LYS A 51 37.54 23.29 -32.89
N ALA A 52 37.67 23.12 -31.56
CA ALA A 52 38.92 23.34 -30.85
C ALA A 52 40.02 22.33 -31.24
N SER A 53 39.65 21.13 -31.66
CA SER A 53 40.55 20.11 -32.21
C SER A 53 40.80 20.22 -33.72
N GLY A 54 40.29 21.27 -34.40
CA GLY A 54 40.57 21.56 -35.81
C GLY A 54 39.64 20.86 -36.83
N PHE A 55 38.53 20.27 -36.39
CA PHE A 55 37.59 19.56 -37.28
C PHE A 55 36.29 20.34 -37.50
N GLY A 56 35.83 20.39 -38.75
CA GLY A 56 34.48 20.84 -39.10
C GLY A 56 33.46 19.71 -38.97
N VAL A 57 32.28 19.98 -38.39
CA VAL A 57 31.19 19.01 -38.20
C VAL A 57 30.11 19.25 -39.25
N ASN A 58 29.86 18.26 -40.12
CA ASN A 58 28.89 18.38 -41.22
C ASN A 58 27.47 17.93 -40.84
N GLY A 59 27.32 17.19 -39.73
CA GLY A 59 26.04 16.74 -39.20
C GLY A 59 26.22 15.86 -37.94
N ILE A 60 25.27 15.95 -37.01
CA ILE A 60 25.20 15.14 -35.78
C ILE A 60 23.87 14.40 -35.79
N ASN A 61 23.90 13.07 -35.68
CA ASN A 61 22.71 12.24 -35.52
C ASN A 61 22.75 11.60 -34.12
N ASN A 62 21.72 11.87 -33.32
CA ASN A 62 21.65 11.52 -31.91
C ASN A 62 20.53 10.51 -31.64
N SER A 63 20.84 9.40 -30.98
CA SER A 63 19.82 8.53 -30.37
C SER A 63 19.64 8.91 -28.90
N GLN A 64 18.69 9.81 -28.64
CA GLN A 64 18.53 10.44 -27.32
C GLN A 64 17.64 9.65 -26.35
N GLY A 65 17.09 8.50 -26.74
CA GLY A 65 16.24 7.69 -25.85
C GLY A 65 16.22 6.21 -26.17
N ASP A 66 16.04 5.39 -25.13
CA ASP A 66 16.02 3.92 -25.19
C ASP A 66 15.07 3.35 -24.12
N THR A 67 14.88 2.03 -24.11
CA THR A 67 14.05 1.31 -23.17
C THR A 67 14.78 1.12 -21.84
N ALA A 68 14.14 1.53 -20.75
CA ALA A 68 14.62 1.35 -19.38
C ALA A 68 13.90 0.19 -18.68
N TYR A 69 14.60 -0.51 -17.79
CA TYR A 69 14.05 -1.60 -16.98
C TYR A 69 14.43 -1.43 -15.51
N ASN A 70 13.47 -1.69 -14.63
CA ASN A 70 13.58 -1.43 -13.19
C ASN A 70 13.13 -2.66 -12.41
N LEU A 71 13.91 -3.11 -11.44
CA LEU A 71 13.54 -4.16 -10.50
C LEU A 71 13.94 -3.75 -9.08
N PHE A 72 12.97 -3.52 -8.21
CA PHE A 72 13.18 -2.99 -6.86
C PHE A 72 12.46 -3.83 -5.81
N LEU A 73 13.02 -3.82 -4.60
CA LEU A 73 12.39 -4.32 -3.39
C LEU A 73 12.20 -3.15 -2.44
N GLY A 74 10.99 -2.98 -1.93
CA GLY A 74 10.60 -1.90 -1.05
C GLY A 74 10.16 -2.42 0.33
N TYR A 75 10.53 -1.68 1.36
CA TYR A 75 10.04 -1.85 2.72
C TYR A 75 9.35 -0.58 3.20
N ARG A 76 8.08 -0.68 3.57
CA ARG A 76 7.31 0.43 4.14
C ARG A 76 7.38 0.39 5.66
N PHE A 77 7.86 1.47 6.27
CA PHE A 77 7.95 1.60 7.73
C PHE A 77 6.66 2.12 8.36
N ASN A 78 6.00 3.05 7.67
CA ASN A 78 4.73 3.64 8.10
C ASN A 78 3.95 4.10 6.87
N HIS A 79 2.74 4.63 7.07
CA HIS A 79 1.89 5.06 5.97
C HIS A 79 2.39 6.28 5.18
N TYR A 80 3.46 6.95 5.63
CA TYR A 80 4.08 8.10 4.96
C TYR A 80 5.45 7.79 4.34
N PHE A 81 6.17 6.76 4.79
CA PHE A 81 7.57 6.55 4.43
C PHE A 81 7.88 5.09 4.12
N ALA A 82 8.63 4.89 3.04
CA ALA A 82 9.21 3.62 2.64
C ALA A 82 10.66 3.80 2.17
N LEU A 83 11.38 2.69 2.09
CA LEU A 83 12.71 2.60 1.50
C LEU A 83 12.67 1.59 0.36
N GLU A 84 13.21 1.95 -0.80
CA GLU A 84 13.26 1.11 -2.00
C GLU A 84 14.71 0.90 -2.43
N GLY A 85 15.14 -0.36 -2.56
CA GLY A 85 16.46 -0.73 -3.05
C GLY A 85 16.36 -1.67 -4.23
N GLY A 86 17.14 -1.45 -5.29
CA GLY A 86 16.98 -2.25 -6.49
C GLY A 86 18.02 -2.03 -7.57
N TYR A 87 17.81 -2.75 -8.66
CA TYR A 87 18.59 -2.68 -9.89
C TYR A 87 17.82 -1.92 -10.96
N PHE A 88 18.53 -1.11 -11.73
CA PHE A 88 17.99 -0.40 -12.87
C PHE A 88 18.94 -0.50 -14.08
N ASN A 89 18.35 -0.46 -15.26
CA ASN A 89 19.03 -0.38 -16.54
C ASN A 89 18.38 0.75 -17.34
N LEU A 90 19.18 1.74 -17.72
CA LEU A 90 18.70 2.95 -18.41
C LEU A 90 18.79 2.84 -19.94
N GLY A 91 19.25 1.72 -20.48
CA GLY A 91 19.45 1.52 -21.91
C GLY A 91 20.83 1.98 -22.42
N GLU A 92 20.95 2.02 -23.74
CA GLU A 92 22.14 2.41 -24.50
C GLU A 92 21.87 3.71 -25.26
N PHE A 93 22.77 4.68 -25.12
CA PHE A 93 22.67 5.98 -25.79
C PHE A 93 23.86 6.15 -26.73
N GLY A 94 23.61 6.58 -27.96
CA GLY A 94 24.63 6.69 -28.98
C GLY A 94 24.58 8.01 -29.74
N TYR A 95 25.75 8.48 -30.17
CA TYR A 95 25.89 9.60 -31.10
C TYR A 95 26.80 9.22 -32.27
N SER A 96 26.51 9.78 -33.44
CA SER A 96 27.38 9.70 -34.61
C SER A 96 27.58 11.10 -35.22
N ALA A 97 28.83 11.46 -35.49
CA ALA A 97 29.23 12.74 -36.06
C ALA A 97 30.12 12.52 -37.27
N SER A 98 29.81 13.19 -38.39
CA SER A 98 30.65 13.16 -39.59
C SER A 98 31.51 14.43 -39.69
N THR A 99 32.82 14.26 -39.86
CA THR A 99 33.83 15.33 -39.88
C THR A 99 34.31 15.65 -41.31
N ASN A 100 34.95 16.82 -41.47
CA ASN A 100 35.69 17.21 -42.68
C ASN A 100 37.14 17.62 -42.30
N PRO A 101 38.21 17.02 -42.86
CA PRO A 101 38.26 15.96 -43.89
C PRO A 101 37.51 14.69 -43.49
N ALA A 102 37.03 13.92 -44.48
CA ALA A 102 36.06 12.83 -44.29
C ALA A 102 36.47 11.83 -43.20
N GLY A 103 35.66 11.76 -42.15
CA GLY A 103 35.75 10.79 -41.06
C GLY A 103 34.42 10.71 -40.30
N THR A 104 34.21 9.62 -39.58
CA THR A 104 33.02 9.44 -38.72
C THR A 104 33.47 9.11 -37.32
N LEU A 105 32.90 9.79 -36.32
CA LEU A 105 33.06 9.50 -34.90
C LEU A 105 31.73 8.97 -34.37
N SER A 106 31.73 7.73 -33.87
CA SER A 106 30.55 7.12 -33.23
C SER A 106 30.90 6.73 -31.80
N GLY A 107 30.03 7.08 -30.85
CA GLY A 107 30.18 6.70 -29.44
C GLY A 107 28.87 6.17 -28.87
N ASN A 108 28.93 5.03 -28.19
CA ASN A 108 27.79 4.42 -27.50
C ASN A 108 28.11 4.29 -26.00
N ALA A 109 27.16 4.65 -25.14
CA ALA A 109 27.27 4.62 -23.69
C ALA A 109 26.08 3.86 -23.09
N LYS A 110 26.35 2.80 -22.33
CA LYS A 110 25.32 2.02 -21.62
C LYS A 110 25.38 2.26 -20.12
N PHE A 111 24.23 2.51 -19.50
CA PHE A 111 24.12 2.82 -18.07
C PHE A 111 23.25 1.78 -17.34
N SER A 112 23.84 1.10 -16.35
CA SER A 112 23.10 0.22 -15.45
C SER A 112 23.67 0.28 -14.04
N GLY A 113 22.87 0.00 -13.02
CA GLY A 113 23.30 0.25 -11.66
C GLY A 113 22.35 -0.23 -10.58
N LEU A 114 22.74 0.08 -9.35
CA LEU A 114 21.94 -0.14 -8.15
C LEU A 114 21.51 1.22 -7.60
N ALA A 115 20.28 1.30 -7.09
CA ALA A 115 19.75 2.50 -6.44
C ALA A 115 19.18 2.15 -5.07
N LEU A 116 19.27 3.12 -4.17
CA LEU A 116 18.62 3.11 -2.86
C LEU A 116 17.89 4.45 -2.68
N ASP A 117 16.57 4.39 -2.61
CA ASP A 117 15.68 5.53 -2.64
C ASP A 117 14.84 5.58 -1.34
N ALA A 118 14.84 6.73 -0.69
CA ALA A 118 13.85 7.07 0.32
C ALA A 118 12.58 7.57 -0.38
N VAL A 119 11.43 7.02 0.04
CA VAL A 119 10.15 7.23 -0.64
C VAL A 119 9.13 7.83 0.33
N GLY A 120 8.65 9.02 0.00
CA GLY A 120 7.50 9.65 0.64
C GLY A 120 6.19 9.18 -0.01
N LEU A 121 5.22 8.78 0.80
CA LEU A 121 3.90 8.29 0.42
C LEU A 121 2.84 9.32 0.83
N TRP A 122 2.12 9.87 -0.14
CA TRP A 122 0.98 10.76 0.07
C TRP A 122 -0.30 10.12 -0.46
N PRO A 123 -1.09 9.43 0.39
CA PRO A 123 -2.38 8.88 0.00
C PRO A 123 -3.34 10.01 -0.39
N ILE A 124 -3.72 10.10 -1.68
CA ILE A 124 -4.76 11.05 -2.11
C ILE A 124 -6.13 10.42 -1.90
N THR A 125 -6.27 9.14 -2.27
CA THR A 125 -7.52 8.39 -2.17
C THR A 125 -7.24 6.98 -1.68
N GLN A 126 -8.30 6.19 -1.44
CA GLN A 126 -8.18 4.80 -1.00
C GLN A 126 -7.52 3.88 -2.05
N ARG A 127 -7.39 4.33 -3.30
CA ARG A 127 -6.73 3.59 -4.38
C ARG A 127 -5.53 4.32 -4.97
N MET A 128 -5.37 5.63 -4.73
CA MET A 128 -4.29 6.43 -5.31
C MET A 128 -3.36 7.00 -4.24
N THR A 129 -2.07 6.77 -4.45
CA THR A 129 -1.00 7.31 -3.61
C THR A 129 -0.01 8.05 -4.50
N LEU A 130 0.31 9.30 -4.16
CA LEU A 130 1.44 10.01 -4.75
C LEU A 130 2.72 9.62 -4.04
N LEU A 131 3.79 9.60 -4.81
CA LEU A 131 5.10 9.16 -4.38
C LEU A 131 6.11 10.27 -4.65
N GLY A 132 6.98 10.53 -3.68
CA GLY A 132 8.18 11.34 -3.87
C GLY A 132 9.41 10.47 -3.63
N PHE A 133 10.39 10.54 -4.52
CA PHE A 133 11.62 9.75 -4.45
C PHE A 133 12.82 10.66 -4.27
N ILE A 134 13.72 10.29 -3.37
CA ILE A 134 15.07 10.87 -3.29
C ILE A 134 16.04 9.77 -2.90
N GLY A 135 17.13 9.63 -3.65
CA GLY A 135 18.00 8.48 -3.49
C GLY A 135 19.42 8.69 -3.99
N GLY A 136 20.26 7.72 -3.66
CA GLY A 136 21.60 7.57 -4.21
C GLY A 136 21.62 6.40 -5.18
N GLN A 137 22.36 6.54 -6.28
CA GLN A 137 22.66 5.43 -7.18
C GLN A 137 24.15 5.20 -7.34
N TYR A 138 24.48 3.96 -7.66
CA TYR A 138 25.78 3.55 -8.14
C TYR A 138 25.63 2.99 -9.55
N THR A 139 26.16 3.70 -10.54
CA THR A 139 26.07 3.36 -11.96
C THR A 139 27.39 2.84 -12.48
N ARG A 140 27.32 1.77 -13.26
CA ARG A 140 28.38 1.31 -14.16
C ARG A 140 28.08 1.80 -15.56
N THR A 141 29.04 2.54 -16.12
CA THR A 141 28.99 3.08 -17.48
C THR A 141 29.96 2.29 -18.36
N GLN A 142 29.46 1.76 -19.46
CA GLN A 142 30.27 1.10 -20.49
C GLN A 142 30.25 1.95 -21.74
N ASP A 143 31.39 2.55 -22.09
CA ASP A 143 31.52 3.41 -23.25
C ASP A 143 32.33 2.71 -24.34
N SER A 144 31.76 2.63 -25.55
CA SER A 144 32.45 2.14 -26.74
C SER A 144 32.53 3.25 -27.80
N PHE A 145 33.75 3.52 -28.26
CA PHE A 145 34.02 4.54 -29.26
C PHE A 145 34.63 3.89 -30.50
N SER A 146 34.13 4.26 -31.68
CA SER A 146 34.69 3.86 -32.97
C SER A 146 34.89 5.08 -33.85
N SER A 147 36.03 5.14 -34.54
CA SER A 147 36.37 6.22 -35.46
C SER A 147 36.80 5.67 -36.82
N THR A 148 36.53 6.41 -37.89
CA THR A 148 37.03 6.14 -39.25
C THR A 148 37.65 7.42 -39.83
N GLY A 149 38.69 7.27 -40.67
CA GLY A 149 39.42 8.40 -41.28
C GLY A 149 40.64 8.86 -40.47
N GLY A 150 41.06 10.12 -40.64
CA GLY A 150 42.23 10.71 -39.94
C GLY A 150 42.05 11.01 -38.44
N VAL A 151 40.99 10.46 -37.83
CA VAL A 151 40.61 10.67 -36.44
C VAL A 151 41.01 9.45 -35.63
N HIS A 152 42.02 9.58 -34.76
CA HIS A 152 42.40 8.54 -33.81
C HIS A 152 41.66 8.72 -32.48
N THR A 153 40.87 7.73 -32.06
CA THR A 153 40.28 7.66 -30.71
C THR A 153 40.87 6.53 -29.88
N ILE A 154 41.06 6.80 -28.58
CA ILE A 154 41.60 5.93 -27.53
C ILE A 154 40.49 4.97 -27.02
N PRO A 155 40.82 3.77 -26.50
CA PRO A 155 39.89 2.64 -26.39
C PRO A 155 38.83 2.82 -25.30
N THR A 156 37.81 1.96 -25.42
CA THR A 156 36.78 1.57 -24.46
C THR A 156 37.16 1.88 -23.00
N ALA A 157 36.40 2.77 -22.35
CA ALA A 157 36.57 3.11 -20.95
C ALA A 157 35.37 2.60 -20.15
N ASN A 158 35.64 1.88 -19.06
CA ASN A 158 34.64 1.54 -18.06
C ASN A 158 34.83 2.47 -16.87
N ASN A 159 33.78 3.19 -16.50
CA ASN A 159 33.78 4.01 -15.30
C ASN A 159 32.61 3.60 -14.39
N ASN A 160 32.84 3.63 -13.08
CA ASN A 160 31.78 3.44 -12.09
C ASN A 160 31.64 4.74 -11.30
N GLY A 161 30.43 5.28 -11.23
CA GLY A 161 30.15 6.56 -10.60
C GLY A 161 29.02 6.45 -9.59
N GLY A 162 29.19 7.09 -8.44
CA GLY A 162 28.08 7.40 -7.55
C GLY A 162 27.36 8.65 -8.03
N GLY A 163 26.04 8.67 -7.89
CA GLY A 163 25.20 9.82 -8.21
C GLY A 163 23.99 9.87 -7.30
N TYR A 164 23.14 10.86 -7.52
CA TYR A 164 21.87 10.98 -6.84
C TYR A 164 20.72 11.02 -7.83
N ASN A 165 19.55 10.62 -7.36
CA ASN A 165 18.31 10.67 -8.11
C ASN A 165 17.22 11.30 -7.29
N PHE A 166 16.23 11.81 -8.00
CA PHE A 166 14.97 12.25 -7.40
C PHE A 166 13.85 12.09 -8.42
N GLY A 167 12.62 12.00 -7.96
CA GLY A 167 11.49 11.85 -8.85
C GLY A 167 10.15 11.94 -8.15
N LEU A 168 9.11 11.83 -8.97
CA LEU A 168 7.73 11.79 -8.54
C LEU A 168 7.03 10.61 -9.20
N GLY A 169 6.06 10.04 -8.50
CA GLY A 169 5.29 8.92 -9.01
C GLY A 169 3.86 8.92 -8.52
N ALA A 170 3.03 8.12 -9.17
CA ALA A 170 1.66 7.86 -8.78
C ALA A 170 1.42 6.35 -8.82
N GLN A 171 0.88 5.81 -7.73
CA GLN A 171 0.51 4.42 -7.61
C GLN A 171 -1.00 4.27 -7.51
N TYR A 172 -1.56 3.40 -8.32
CA TYR A 172 -2.96 3.01 -8.33
C TYR A 172 -3.13 1.54 -7.92
N LYS A 173 -3.88 1.30 -6.84
CA LYS A 173 -4.23 -0.03 -6.36
C LYS A 173 -5.30 -0.64 -7.27
N ILE A 174 -4.92 -1.61 -8.11
CA ILE A 174 -5.85 -2.34 -8.98
C ILE A 174 -6.68 -3.30 -8.13
N ASN A 175 -5.99 -4.12 -7.36
CA ASN A 175 -6.58 -5.11 -6.48
C ASN A 175 -5.68 -5.29 -5.25
N ASP A 176 -6.00 -6.25 -4.39
CA ASP A 176 -5.23 -6.47 -3.18
C ASP A 176 -3.83 -7.02 -3.48
N TRP A 177 -3.60 -7.76 -4.55
CA TRP A 177 -2.34 -8.46 -4.83
C TRP A 177 -1.43 -7.74 -5.84
N VAL A 178 -1.92 -6.71 -6.52
CA VAL A 178 -1.18 -5.91 -7.51
C VAL A 178 -1.61 -4.44 -7.47
N SER A 179 -0.62 -3.55 -7.51
CA SER A 179 -0.81 -2.14 -7.84
C SER A 179 -0.06 -1.78 -9.13
N LEU A 180 -0.61 -0.85 -9.88
CA LEU A 180 0.07 -0.20 -11.01
C LEU A 180 0.75 1.06 -10.51
N ARG A 181 1.95 1.35 -11.01
CA ARG A 181 2.73 2.53 -10.64
C ARG A 181 3.33 3.18 -11.86
N ALA A 182 3.25 4.51 -11.92
CA ALA A 182 3.91 5.32 -12.94
C ALA A 182 4.91 6.24 -12.25
N ASP A 183 6.16 6.23 -12.71
CA ASP A 183 7.26 7.00 -12.12
C ASP A 183 7.92 7.89 -13.17
N ALA A 184 8.26 9.11 -12.76
CA ALA A 184 9.12 10.03 -13.47
C ALA A 184 10.33 10.34 -12.58
N LYS A 185 11.50 9.78 -12.92
CA LYS A 185 12.74 9.92 -12.15
C LYS A 185 13.83 10.58 -12.98
N ARG A 186 14.60 11.46 -12.35
CA ARG A 186 15.83 12.05 -12.92
C ARG A 186 17.04 11.47 -12.21
N TYR A 187 17.96 10.92 -12.98
CA TYR A 187 19.23 10.37 -12.53
C TYR A 187 20.37 11.31 -12.93
N ARG A 188 21.12 11.81 -11.96
CA ARG A 188 22.40 12.48 -12.23
C ARG A 188 23.52 11.44 -12.28
N VAL A 189 24.17 11.31 -13.44
CA VAL A 189 25.24 10.34 -13.69
C VAL A 189 26.53 11.08 -14.04
N ASN A 190 27.67 10.53 -13.63
CA ASN A 190 28.98 11.06 -13.99
C ASN A 190 29.47 10.38 -15.28
N ASP A 191 29.98 11.14 -16.24
CA ASP A 191 30.59 10.61 -17.47
C ASP A 191 32.07 10.26 -17.27
N ALA A 192 32.66 9.53 -18.24
CA ALA A 192 34.07 9.12 -18.21
C ALA A 192 35.07 10.30 -18.35
N VAL A 193 34.59 11.54 -18.54
CA VAL A 193 35.38 12.76 -18.74
C VAL A 193 35.28 13.72 -17.55
N GLY A 194 34.59 13.33 -16.47
CA GLY A 194 34.47 14.10 -15.23
C GLY A 194 33.30 15.09 -15.18
N ASN A 195 32.33 15.00 -16.09
CA ASN A 195 31.13 15.85 -16.08
C ASN A 195 29.90 15.14 -15.51
N HIS A 196 28.88 15.93 -15.14
CA HIS A 196 27.59 15.44 -14.67
C HIS A 196 26.56 15.55 -15.80
N GLY A 197 25.95 14.43 -16.19
CA GLY A 197 24.82 14.34 -17.11
C GLY A 197 23.52 14.03 -16.37
N ASP A 198 22.40 14.57 -16.87
CA ASP A 198 21.07 14.29 -16.33
C ASP A 198 20.31 13.36 -17.31
N VAL A 199 19.78 12.26 -16.78
CA VAL A 199 18.96 11.28 -17.53
C VAL A 199 17.56 11.22 -16.93
N ASP A 200 16.55 11.53 -17.73
CA ASP A 200 15.15 11.45 -17.34
C ASP A 200 14.57 10.08 -17.72
N VAL A 201 13.84 9.46 -16.81
CA VAL A 201 13.25 8.13 -16.98
C VAL A 201 11.77 8.20 -16.63
N TYR A 202 10.93 7.77 -17.57
CA TYR A 202 9.50 7.60 -17.37
C TYR A 202 9.17 6.12 -17.44
N SER A 203 8.69 5.53 -16.35
CA SER A 203 8.44 4.08 -16.28
C SER A 203 7.05 3.75 -15.77
N VAL A 204 6.54 2.61 -16.24
CA VAL A 204 5.34 1.96 -15.74
C VAL A 204 5.73 0.62 -15.10
N SER A 205 5.30 0.43 -13.87
CA SER A 205 5.72 -0.67 -13.00
C SER A 205 4.52 -1.36 -12.37
N LEU A 206 4.65 -2.66 -12.15
CA LEU A 206 3.76 -3.44 -11.29
C LEU A 206 4.37 -3.58 -9.91
N VAL A 207 3.54 -3.41 -8.88
CA VAL A 207 3.92 -3.50 -7.47
C VAL A 207 3.20 -4.68 -6.83
N PHE A 208 3.98 -5.60 -6.27
CA PHE A 208 3.51 -6.84 -5.65
C PHE A 208 3.81 -6.82 -4.15
N PRO A 209 2.79 -6.72 -3.28
CA PRO A 209 2.99 -6.81 -1.85
C PRO A 209 3.30 -8.23 -1.39
N PHE A 210 4.32 -8.38 -0.53
CA PHE A 210 4.75 -9.65 0.08
C PHE A 210 4.45 -9.69 1.58
N GLY A 211 4.17 -10.89 2.10
CA GLY A 211 3.97 -11.06 3.55
C GLY A 211 2.56 -10.70 4.02
N ARG A 212 1.53 -10.98 3.22
CA ARG A 212 0.22 -11.19 3.82
C ARG A 212 0.33 -12.39 4.74
N GLU A 213 0.20 -12.16 6.03
CA GLU A 213 -0.30 -13.20 6.91
C GLU A 213 -1.66 -13.58 6.32
N SER A 214 -1.78 -14.83 5.88
CA SER A 214 -3.06 -15.37 5.45
C SER A 214 -3.98 -15.22 6.65
N GLN A 215 -4.85 -14.22 6.65
CA GLN A 215 -6.03 -14.29 7.49
C GLN A 215 -6.65 -15.63 7.12
N PRO A 216 -6.82 -16.56 8.08
CA PRO A 216 -7.48 -17.82 7.80
C PRO A 216 -8.75 -17.46 7.06
N ALA A 217 -8.96 -18.08 5.90
CA ALA A 217 -10.23 -17.93 5.20
C ALA A 217 -11.32 -18.04 6.26
N PRO A 218 -12.29 -17.10 6.33
CA PRO A 218 -13.44 -17.25 7.20
C PRO A 218 -13.89 -18.70 7.04
N PRO A 219 -14.04 -19.48 8.13
CA PRO A 219 -14.32 -20.90 8.03
C PRO A 219 -15.46 -21.03 7.04
N GLU A 220 -15.18 -21.70 5.92
CA GLU A 220 -16.11 -21.89 4.82
C GLU A 220 -17.40 -22.34 5.49
N SER A 221 -18.42 -21.48 5.42
CA SER A 221 -19.72 -21.78 6.01
C SER A 221 -20.20 -23.02 5.27
N LYS A 222 -20.00 -24.19 5.88
CA LYS A 222 -20.59 -25.45 5.42
C LYS A 222 -22.03 -25.12 5.04
N PRO A 223 -22.49 -25.48 3.84
CA PRO A 223 -23.87 -25.25 3.46
C PRO A 223 -24.74 -25.76 4.61
N ALA A 224 -25.50 -24.85 5.22
CA ALA A 224 -26.46 -25.23 6.23
C ALA A 224 -27.31 -26.34 5.60
N VAL A 225 -27.24 -27.54 6.18
CA VAL A 225 -28.14 -28.62 5.81
C VAL A 225 -29.53 -28.04 5.97
N MET A 226 -30.22 -27.83 4.85
CA MET A 226 -31.62 -27.46 4.83
C MET A 226 -32.39 -28.58 5.53
N THR A 227 -32.70 -28.38 6.80
CA THR A 227 -33.78 -29.10 7.45
C THR A 227 -35.06 -28.74 6.69
N PRO A 228 -35.76 -29.69 6.06
CA PRO A 228 -37.00 -29.37 5.39
C PRO A 228 -38.01 -28.88 6.42
N GLU A 229 -38.55 -27.70 6.12
CA GLU A 229 -39.65 -27.04 6.80
C GLU A 229 -40.83 -28.04 6.91
N PRO A 230 -41.38 -28.31 8.10
CA PRO A 230 -42.54 -29.17 8.23
C PRO A 230 -43.74 -28.45 7.62
N VAL A 231 -44.25 -29.00 6.53
CA VAL A 231 -45.48 -28.56 5.88
C VAL A 231 -46.63 -28.62 6.88
N ALA A 232 -47.27 -27.48 7.09
CA ALA A 232 -48.49 -27.35 7.86
C ALA A 232 -49.55 -28.34 7.36
N SER A 233 -50.03 -29.19 8.27
CA SER A 233 -51.22 -30.01 8.06
C SER A 233 -52.31 -29.50 8.99
N THR A 234 -53.42 -29.06 8.39
CA THR A 234 -54.57 -28.46 9.06
C THR A 234 -55.64 -29.54 9.23
N SER A 235 -56.12 -29.78 10.46
CA SER A 235 -57.56 -29.95 10.80
C SER A 235 -57.78 -30.43 12.26
N ALA A 236 -58.26 -29.49 13.09
CA ALA A 236 -59.27 -29.52 14.17
C ALA A 236 -59.94 -30.85 14.66
N PRO A 237 -60.69 -30.88 15.81
CA PRO A 237 -60.68 -30.03 17.02
C PRO A 237 -60.87 -30.76 18.40
N THR A 238 -60.54 -30.02 19.49
CA THR A 238 -61.11 -30.01 20.89
C THR A 238 -60.99 -31.22 21.83
N PRO A 239 -61.10 -31.05 23.17
CA PRO A 239 -60.55 -30.01 24.05
C PRO A 239 -59.91 -30.64 25.32
N ILE A 240 -58.76 -30.14 25.78
CA ILE A 240 -58.35 -30.34 27.19
C ILE A 240 -57.96 -28.99 27.75
N MET A 241 -58.76 -28.52 28.70
CA MET A 241 -58.42 -27.43 29.62
C MET A 241 -57.10 -27.78 30.30
N ALA A 242 -56.03 -27.11 29.90
CA ALA A 242 -54.84 -26.96 30.70
C ALA A 242 -54.40 -25.49 30.59
N ALA A 243 -54.18 -24.89 31.75
CA ALA A 243 -53.98 -23.46 31.98
C ALA A 243 -53.03 -22.78 30.99
N PRO A 244 -53.23 -21.48 30.69
CA PRO A 244 -52.31 -20.75 29.83
C PRO A 244 -50.97 -20.62 30.55
N VAL A 245 -49.98 -21.40 30.15
CA VAL A 245 -48.58 -21.06 30.41
C VAL A 245 -48.30 -19.86 29.52
N VAL A 246 -48.48 -18.67 30.10
CA VAL A 246 -48.01 -17.42 29.53
C VAL A 246 -46.51 -17.60 29.32
N MET A 247 -46.08 -17.92 28.09
CA MET A 247 -44.68 -17.84 27.72
C MET A 247 -44.25 -16.42 28.03
N ALA A 248 -43.41 -16.26 29.04
CA ALA A 248 -42.85 -14.96 29.39
C ALA A 248 -42.24 -14.34 28.13
N PRO A 249 -42.51 -13.05 27.84
CA PRO A 249 -41.94 -12.38 26.68
C PRO A 249 -40.42 -12.51 26.74
N ALA A 250 -39.81 -12.88 25.60
CA ALA A 250 -38.36 -13.02 25.49
C ALA A 250 -37.67 -11.77 26.07
N PRO A 251 -36.63 -11.94 26.91
CA PRO A 251 -35.96 -10.82 27.56
C PRO A 251 -35.47 -9.86 26.48
N LYS A 252 -35.88 -8.58 26.59
CA LYS A 252 -35.51 -7.54 25.64
C LYS A 252 -33.97 -7.39 25.65
N PRO A 253 -33.32 -7.29 24.48
CA PRO A 253 -31.88 -7.14 24.41
C PRO A 253 -31.47 -5.82 25.08
N THR A 254 -30.44 -5.88 25.93
CA THR A 254 -29.84 -4.68 26.52
C THR A 254 -28.86 -4.11 25.52
N ARG A 255 -29.20 -2.94 24.94
CA ARG A 255 -28.38 -2.25 23.94
C ARG A 255 -27.56 -1.15 24.61
N VAL A 256 -26.24 -1.19 24.41
CA VAL A 256 -25.32 -0.12 24.76
C VAL A 256 -24.70 0.43 23.47
N THR A 257 -24.72 1.74 23.31
CA THR A 257 -24.17 2.41 22.12
C THR A 257 -22.96 3.23 22.52
N PHE A 258 -21.86 3.02 21.80
CA PHE A 258 -20.59 3.70 22.01
C PHE A 258 -20.25 4.52 20.77
N LEU A 259 -19.93 5.81 20.95
CA LEU A 259 -19.54 6.67 19.84
C LEU A 259 -18.10 6.37 19.42
N ALA A 260 -17.86 6.24 18.11
CA ALA A 260 -16.56 5.82 17.60
C ALA A 260 -15.46 6.84 17.93
N ASP A 261 -15.76 8.13 17.85
CA ASP A 261 -14.79 9.21 18.11
C ASP A 261 -14.34 9.28 19.58
N SER A 262 -15.11 8.70 20.51
CA SER A 262 -14.76 8.60 21.94
C SER A 262 -14.06 7.28 22.29
N PHE A 263 -14.21 6.25 21.46
CA PHE A 263 -13.62 4.92 21.67
C PHE A 263 -12.36 4.68 20.87
N PHE A 264 -12.25 5.35 19.72
CA PHE A 264 -11.19 5.19 18.74
C PHE A 264 -10.70 6.57 18.32
N GLY A 265 -9.38 6.71 18.12
CA GLY A 265 -8.86 7.88 17.43
C GLY A 265 -9.44 8.01 16.01
N PHE A 266 -9.40 9.21 15.45
CA PHE A 266 -9.83 9.46 14.06
C PHE A 266 -9.11 8.49 13.09
N ASP A 267 -9.87 7.77 12.27
CA ASP A 267 -9.41 6.72 11.36
C ASP A 267 -8.62 5.55 12.00
N GLN A 268 -8.82 5.32 13.31
CA GLN A 268 -8.19 4.21 14.03
C GLN A 268 -9.22 3.15 14.45
N SER A 269 -8.73 1.94 14.66
CA SER A 269 -9.44 0.82 15.32
C SER A 269 -8.81 0.44 16.65
N LYS A 270 -7.82 1.20 17.12
CA LYS A 270 -7.19 1.01 18.43
C LYS A 270 -8.05 1.68 19.50
N LEU A 271 -8.44 0.93 20.53
CA LEU A 271 -9.22 1.44 21.66
C LEU A 271 -8.39 2.43 22.49
N MET A 272 -8.95 3.63 22.66
CA MET A 272 -8.45 4.68 23.56
C MET A 272 -8.70 4.31 25.03
N PRO A 273 -7.93 4.86 25.99
CA PRO A 273 -8.10 4.58 27.42
C PRO A 273 -9.54 4.77 27.92
N GLU A 274 -10.21 5.85 27.50
CA GLU A 274 -11.58 6.17 27.90
C GLU A 274 -12.59 5.13 27.40
N GLY A 275 -12.39 4.63 26.16
CA GLY A 275 -13.21 3.56 25.60
C GLY A 275 -13.00 2.22 26.31
N ARG A 276 -11.78 1.94 26.74
CA ARG A 276 -11.45 0.75 27.54
C ARG A 276 -12.15 0.77 28.89
N GLU A 277 -12.11 1.90 29.59
CA GLU A 277 -12.78 2.05 30.89
C GLU A 277 -14.29 1.81 30.80
N GLN A 278 -14.94 2.29 29.73
CA GLN A 278 -16.36 2.02 29.50
C GLN A 278 -16.66 0.55 29.17
N LEU A 279 -15.77 -0.13 28.45
CA LEU A 279 -15.88 -1.58 28.21
C LEU A 279 -15.69 -2.36 29.51
N ASP A 280 -14.74 -1.96 30.36
CA ASP A 280 -14.52 -2.58 31.67
C ASP A 280 -15.78 -2.46 32.55
N GLN A 281 -16.39 -1.26 32.59
CA GLN A 281 -17.64 -1.04 33.33
C GLN A 281 -18.80 -1.87 32.77
N PHE A 282 -18.87 -2.02 31.45
CA PHE A 282 -19.86 -2.86 30.78
C PHE A 282 -19.65 -4.33 31.13
N ALA A 283 -18.42 -4.83 31.02
CA ALA A 283 -18.08 -6.21 31.33
C ALA A 283 -18.29 -6.54 32.81
N GLN A 284 -18.01 -5.61 33.72
CA GLN A 284 -18.32 -5.77 35.15
C GLN A 284 -19.81 -6.02 35.41
N LYS A 285 -20.72 -5.37 34.65
CA LYS A 285 -22.17 -5.62 34.77
C LYS A 285 -22.58 -6.99 34.26
N LEU A 286 -21.77 -7.60 33.38
CA LEU A 286 -22.00 -8.94 32.86
C LEU A 286 -21.36 -10.03 33.75
N LYS A 287 -20.44 -9.68 34.65
CA LYS A 287 -19.85 -10.63 35.59
C LYS A 287 -20.92 -11.16 36.54
N GLY A 288 -21.14 -12.48 36.50
CA GLY A 288 -22.15 -13.17 37.31
C GLY A 288 -23.55 -13.18 36.70
N ALA A 289 -23.80 -12.47 35.61
CA ALA A 289 -25.05 -12.55 34.87
C ALA A 289 -25.02 -13.67 33.83
N GLN A 290 -26.16 -14.34 33.62
CA GLN A 290 -26.32 -15.27 32.49
C GLN A 290 -26.71 -14.47 31.24
N TYR A 291 -26.06 -14.74 30.12
CA TYR A 291 -26.40 -14.16 28.82
C TYR A 291 -26.26 -15.21 27.71
N SER A 292 -27.09 -15.05 26.68
CA SER A 292 -27.10 -15.94 25.51
C SER A 292 -26.03 -15.53 24.52
N ASP A 293 -26.11 -14.30 24.01
CA ASP A 293 -25.22 -13.78 22.97
C ASP A 293 -24.92 -12.30 23.17
N ILE A 294 -23.77 -11.87 22.66
CA ILE A 294 -23.34 -10.49 22.58
C ILE A 294 -23.07 -10.15 21.11
N SER A 295 -23.84 -9.22 20.55
CA SER A 295 -23.62 -8.70 19.20
C SER A 295 -22.88 -7.37 19.28
N VAL A 296 -21.74 -7.28 18.60
CA VAL A 296 -20.94 -6.07 18.45
C VAL A 296 -21.04 -5.63 17.00
N THR A 297 -21.75 -4.52 16.75
CA THR A 297 -21.95 -3.99 15.40
C THR A 297 -21.28 -2.63 15.25
N GLY A 298 -20.35 -2.52 14.31
CA GLY A 298 -19.75 -1.25 13.91
C GLY A 298 -20.57 -0.58 12.82
N TYR A 299 -20.69 0.73 12.91
CA TYR A 299 -21.29 1.61 11.91
C TYR A 299 -20.30 2.71 11.54
N SER A 300 -20.40 3.18 10.30
CA SER A 300 -19.71 4.37 9.80
C SER A 300 -20.71 5.42 9.36
N ASP A 301 -20.22 6.62 9.04
CA ASP A 301 -21.04 7.57 8.32
C ASP A 301 -21.05 7.27 6.81
N ARG A 302 -21.85 8.03 6.07
CA ARG A 302 -21.94 7.95 4.60
C ARG A 302 -20.74 8.56 3.86
N ILE A 303 -19.72 9.06 4.55
CA ILE A 303 -18.52 9.62 3.93
C ILE A 303 -17.52 8.49 3.72
N GLY A 304 -17.35 8.08 2.47
CA GLY A 304 -16.41 7.02 2.10
C GLY A 304 -17.03 6.05 1.12
N ALA A 305 -16.21 5.16 0.56
CA ALA A 305 -16.72 4.08 -0.27
C ALA A 305 -17.29 2.96 0.61
N HIS A 306 -18.46 2.41 0.23
CA HIS A 306 -19.17 1.37 0.98
C HIS A 306 -18.25 0.22 1.43
N HIS A 307 -17.44 -0.31 0.51
CA HIS A 307 -16.51 -1.40 0.83
C HIS A 307 -15.48 -1.04 1.90
N TYR A 308 -14.94 0.18 1.88
CA TYR A 308 -13.98 0.62 2.87
C TYR A 308 -14.64 0.81 4.24
N ASN A 309 -15.80 1.45 4.25
CA ASN A 309 -16.57 1.66 5.45
C ASN A 309 -17.04 0.36 6.10
N MET A 310 -17.43 -0.63 5.28
CA MET A 310 -17.75 -1.98 5.72
C MET A 310 -16.55 -2.64 6.41
N LEU A 311 -15.34 -2.53 5.85
CA LEU A 311 -14.12 -3.05 6.48
C LEU A 311 -13.75 -2.29 7.76
N LEU A 312 -13.85 -0.96 7.77
CA LEU A 312 -13.52 -0.13 8.92
C LEU A 312 -14.47 -0.39 10.09
N SER A 313 -15.77 -0.43 9.82
CA SER A 313 -16.80 -0.74 10.81
C SER A 313 -16.62 -2.15 11.38
N LYS A 314 -16.32 -3.15 10.53
CA LYS A 314 -16.00 -4.52 10.97
C LYS A 314 -14.76 -4.56 11.87
N ARG A 315 -13.66 -3.91 11.48
CA ARG A 315 -12.43 -3.86 12.28
C ARG A 315 -12.63 -3.24 13.65
N ARG A 316 -13.46 -2.18 13.73
CA ARG A 316 -13.81 -1.54 15.02
C ARG A 316 -14.63 -2.48 15.90
N ALA A 317 -15.59 -3.20 15.33
CA ALA A 317 -16.35 -4.22 16.06
C ALA A 317 -15.44 -5.38 16.54
N GLU A 318 -14.52 -5.84 15.70
CA GLU A 318 -13.53 -6.87 16.06
C GLU A 318 -12.59 -6.42 17.18
N ALA A 319 -12.18 -5.14 17.19
CA ALA A 319 -11.35 -4.59 18.25
C ALA A 319 -12.07 -4.58 19.62
N VAL A 320 -13.36 -4.24 19.64
CA VAL A 320 -14.19 -4.33 20.85
C VAL A 320 -14.35 -5.78 21.30
N LYS A 321 -14.69 -6.70 20.38
CA LYS A 321 -14.77 -8.13 20.68
C LYS A 321 -13.46 -8.64 21.28
N LYS A 322 -12.33 -8.32 20.65
CA LYS A 322 -11.00 -8.73 21.13
C LYS A 322 -10.74 -8.24 22.55
N TYR A 323 -11.09 -6.99 22.85
CA TYR A 323 -10.92 -6.44 24.20
C TYR A 323 -11.78 -7.17 25.24
N LEU A 324 -13.07 -7.37 24.96
CA LEU A 324 -14.01 -8.06 25.84
C LEU A 324 -13.59 -9.53 26.12
N VAL A 325 -12.94 -10.18 25.17
CA VAL A 325 -12.40 -11.54 25.34
C VAL A 325 -11.09 -11.51 26.12
N ASP A 326 -10.11 -10.72 25.67
CA ASP A 326 -8.73 -10.78 26.16
C ASP A 326 -8.57 -10.19 27.57
N VAL A 327 -9.32 -9.13 27.89
CA VAL A 327 -9.18 -8.37 29.15
C VAL A 327 -10.22 -8.79 30.18
N ASP A 328 -11.47 -8.96 29.75
CA ASP A 328 -12.59 -9.25 30.64
C ASP A 328 -12.94 -10.74 30.75
N GLY A 329 -12.36 -11.58 29.88
CA GLY A 329 -12.52 -13.03 29.92
C GLY A 329 -13.90 -13.53 29.48
N LEU A 330 -14.64 -12.72 28.70
CA LEU A 330 -15.94 -13.13 28.15
C LEU A 330 -15.74 -14.23 27.09
N ASP A 331 -16.71 -15.15 26.99
CA ASP A 331 -16.63 -16.29 26.08
C ASP A 331 -16.70 -15.81 24.61
N ALA A 332 -15.60 -15.99 23.88
CA ALA A 332 -15.48 -15.58 22.48
C ALA A 332 -16.52 -16.25 21.56
N ALA A 333 -17.05 -17.42 21.94
CA ALA A 333 -18.08 -18.13 21.18
C ALA A 333 -19.45 -17.44 21.27
N LYS A 334 -19.70 -16.69 22.35
CA LYS A 334 -20.95 -15.94 22.55
C LYS A 334 -20.90 -14.52 21.99
N ILE A 335 -19.76 -14.08 21.49
CA ILE A 335 -19.58 -12.71 20.97
C ILE A 335 -19.48 -12.74 19.45
N THR A 336 -20.38 -12.05 18.75
CA THR A 336 -20.32 -11.86 17.29
C THR A 336 -19.92 -10.43 16.96
N ALA A 337 -19.01 -10.24 16.01
CA ALA A 337 -18.59 -8.92 15.53
C ALA A 337 -18.97 -8.72 14.06
N MET A 338 -19.66 -7.64 13.75
CA MET A 338 -20.17 -7.31 12.41
C MET A 338 -19.88 -5.84 12.05
N GLY A 339 -19.63 -5.58 10.77
CA GLY A 339 -19.63 -4.24 10.20
C GLY A 339 -20.91 -4.02 9.40
N LYS A 340 -21.44 -2.79 9.43
CA LYS A 340 -22.65 -2.41 8.70
C LYS A 340 -22.50 -1.16 7.83
N ASP A 341 -21.28 -0.64 7.64
CA ASP A 341 -21.08 0.63 6.92
C ASP A 341 -22.03 1.73 7.49
N GLY A 342 -22.55 2.65 6.68
CA GLY A 342 -23.55 3.64 7.00
C GLY A 342 -24.98 3.15 6.82
N GLU A 343 -25.23 1.85 6.91
CA GLU A 343 -26.59 1.34 7.12
C GLU A 343 -27.12 1.82 8.48
N ASP A 344 -28.44 1.98 8.59
CA ASP A 344 -29.11 2.47 9.81
C ASP A 344 -28.50 3.77 10.38
N PRO A 345 -28.42 4.88 9.61
CA PRO A 345 -27.89 6.15 10.12
C PRO A 345 -28.77 6.69 11.26
N VAL A 346 -28.12 7.24 12.29
CA VAL A 346 -28.76 7.99 13.38
C VAL A 346 -29.17 9.38 12.88
N THR A 347 -28.34 9.98 12.03
CA THR A 347 -28.66 11.25 11.38
C THR A 347 -29.74 11.05 10.32
N LYS A 348 -30.68 11.99 10.26
CA LYS A 348 -31.72 11.99 9.22
C LYS A 348 -31.19 12.63 7.93
N PRO A 349 -31.69 12.22 6.74
CA PRO A 349 -31.22 12.74 5.45
C PRO A 349 -31.31 14.27 5.30
N ASP A 350 -32.21 14.92 6.04
CA ASP A 350 -32.45 16.36 6.06
C ASP A 350 -31.58 17.13 7.06
N GLN A 351 -30.91 16.44 7.99
CA GLN A 351 -30.09 17.07 9.04
C GLN A 351 -28.67 17.42 8.55
N CYS A 352 -28.04 16.52 7.79
CA CYS A 352 -26.66 16.67 7.32
C CYS A 352 -26.62 16.82 5.80
N LEU A 353 -26.89 18.04 5.32
CA LEU A 353 -27.03 18.35 3.90
C LEU A 353 -25.68 18.43 3.15
N GLY A 354 -25.71 18.03 1.88
CA GLY A 354 -24.58 18.13 0.96
C GLY A 354 -23.69 16.90 0.91
N ASN A 355 -23.00 16.71 -0.22
CA ASN A 355 -22.11 15.56 -0.46
C ASN A 355 -20.63 15.95 -0.55
N LYS A 356 -20.31 17.23 -0.40
CA LYS A 356 -18.93 17.72 -0.36
C LYS A 356 -18.36 17.48 1.03
N ILE A 357 -17.21 16.80 1.09
CA ILE A 357 -16.49 16.53 2.33
C ILE A 357 -16.01 17.87 2.89
N THR A 358 -16.67 18.34 3.95
CA THR A 358 -16.34 19.56 4.68
C THR A 358 -16.26 19.25 6.16
N ARG A 359 -15.52 20.06 6.94
CA ARG A 359 -15.44 19.88 8.40
C ARG A 359 -16.82 19.91 9.07
N GLN A 360 -17.72 20.76 8.57
CA GLN A 360 -19.09 20.88 9.07
C GLN A 360 -19.91 19.60 8.80
N LEU A 361 -19.78 19.01 7.61
CA LEU A 361 -20.46 17.75 7.29
C LEU A 361 -19.91 16.58 8.12
N ILE A 362 -18.59 16.48 8.28
CA ILE A 362 -17.94 15.43 9.10
C ILE A 362 -18.39 15.51 10.56
N ALA A 363 -18.50 16.73 11.10
CA ALA A 363 -19.00 16.97 12.45
C ALA A 363 -20.49 16.63 12.59
N CYS A 364 -21.32 16.98 11.59
CA CYS A 364 -22.74 16.66 11.58
C CYS A 364 -23.00 15.15 11.59
N LEU A 365 -22.24 14.39 10.78
CA LEU A 365 -22.38 12.93 10.66
C LEU A 365 -21.68 12.14 11.78
N GLN A 366 -21.09 12.83 12.77
CA GLN A 366 -20.38 12.17 13.86
C GLN A 366 -21.20 11.09 14.60
N PRO A 367 -22.51 11.29 14.89
CA PRO A 367 -23.31 10.27 15.57
C PRO A 367 -23.45 8.95 14.81
N ASP A 368 -23.27 8.95 13.49
CA ASP A 368 -23.37 7.74 12.68
C ASP A 368 -22.15 6.84 12.85
N ARG A 369 -20.98 7.43 13.13
CA ARG A 369 -19.75 6.71 13.48
C ARG A 369 -19.86 6.16 14.90
N ARG A 370 -20.29 4.92 15.05
CA ARG A 370 -20.54 4.30 16.36
C ARG A 370 -20.29 2.79 16.34
N VAL A 371 -20.12 2.21 17.53
CA VAL A 371 -20.17 0.77 17.76
C VAL A 371 -21.28 0.49 18.76
N VAL A 372 -22.18 -0.42 18.40
CA VAL A 372 -23.30 -0.83 19.25
C VAL A 372 -22.99 -2.22 19.78
N VAL A 373 -23.08 -2.39 21.10
CA VAL A 373 -22.97 -3.68 21.78
C VAL A 373 -24.34 -4.04 22.33
N GLU A 374 -24.90 -5.15 21.87
CA GLU A 374 -26.19 -5.65 22.30
C GLU A 374 -26.01 -6.99 23.02
N VAL A 375 -26.61 -7.12 24.20
CA VAL A 375 -26.61 -8.38 24.96
C VAL A 375 -28.02 -8.95 24.94
N THR A 376 -28.15 -10.19 24.50
CA THR A 376 -29.41 -10.93 24.49
C THR A 376 -29.43 -11.96 25.63
N GLY A 377 -30.64 -12.26 26.13
CA GLY A 377 -30.80 -13.27 27.17
C GLY A 377 -30.19 -12.89 28.52
N LEU A 378 -29.95 -11.60 28.77
CA LEU A 378 -29.40 -11.13 30.04
C LEU A 378 -30.38 -11.44 31.19
N GLN A 379 -29.96 -12.32 32.09
CA GLN A 379 -30.63 -12.66 33.34
C GLN A 379 -29.67 -12.30 34.48
N ASN A 380 -30.07 -11.32 35.28
CA ASN A 380 -29.34 -11.00 36.50
C ASN A 380 -29.55 -12.15 37.50
N PRO A 381 -28.51 -12.51 38.28
CA PRO A 381 -28.59 -13.56 39.29
C PRO A 381 -29.60 -13.25 40.40
#